data_AF-A0A9D8GEG3-F1
#
_entry.id   AF-A0A9D8GEG3-F1
#
_cell.length_a   1.000
_cell.length_b   1.000
_cell.length_c   1.000
_cell.angle_alpha   90.00
_cell.angle_beta   90.00
_cell.angle_gamma   90.00
#
_symmetry.space_group_name_H-M   'P 1'
#
loop_
_entity.id
_entity.type
_entity.pdbx_description
1 polymer ?
#
loop_
_entity_poly.entity_id
_entity_poly.type
_entity_poly.pdbx_seq_one_letter_code
_entity_poly.pdbx_strand_id
1 'polypeptide(L)' 'VIDHVHTPTRSSELGAKGAGEAGTAGAPAAIMNAINDALSPLGANVSTQPFTPERVLQALGKVLA' A
#
# COMPACT_ATOMS: atom_id res chain seq x y z
N VAL A 1 -9.52 5.73 11.28
CA VAL A 1 -10.27 6.96 10.95
C VAL A 1 -10.36 7.03 9.43
N ILE A 2 -11.55 7.30 8.88
CA ILE A 2 -11.73 7.63 7.46
C ILE A 2 -12.01 9.13 7.42
N ASP A 3 -11.27 9.87 6.61
CA ASP A 3 -11.35 11.33 6.49
C ASP A 3 -11.43 11.74 5.01
N HIS A 4 -11.87 12.96 4.73
CA HIS A 4 -12.11 13.44 3.37
C HIS A 4 -11.78 14.92 3.19
N VAL A 5 -11.09 15.22 2.09
CA VAL A 5 -10.72 16.58 1.69
C VAL A 5 -11.26 16.85 0.29
N HIS A 6 -11.81 18.05 0.10
CA HIS A 6 -12.45 18.43 -1.16
C HIS A 6 -11.52 19.30 -2.00
N THR A 7 -11.29 18.89 -3.25
CA THR A 7 -10.72 19.74 -4.29
C THR A 7 -11.48 19.47 -5.59
N PRO A 8 -12.46 20.30 -5.96
CA PRO A 8 -13.32 20.05 -7.12
C PRO A 8 -12.54 19.93 -8.44
N THR A 9 -13.03 19.14 -9.39
CA THR A 9 -12.52 19.16 -10.77
C THR A 9 -13.19 20.27 -11.59
N ARG A 10 -12.50 20.76 -12.62
CA ARG A 10 -13.07 21.67 -13.63
C ARG A 10 -13.63 20.93 -14.85
N SER A 11 -13.43 19.60 -14.90
CA SER A 11 -13.73 18.77 -16.08
C SER A 11 -15.14 18.18 -16.10
N SER A 12 -15.92 18.36 -15.03
CA SER A 12 -17.30 17.88 -14.94
C SER A 12 -18.19 18.96 -14.30
N GLU A 13 -19.47 19.02 -14.70
CA GLU A 13 -20.43 20.03 -14.21
C GLU A 13 -20.64 19.98 -12.69
N LEU A 14 -20.59 18.76 -12.12
CA LEU A 14 -20.76 18.54 -10.69
C LEU A 14 -19.48 18.84 -9.87
N GLY A 15 -18.34 19.06 -10.54
CA GLY A 15 -17.03 19.13 -9.88
C GLY A 15 -16.60 17.83 -9.19
N ALA A 16 -17.31 16.73 -9.46
CA ALA A 16 -17.10 15.41 -8.86
C ALA A 16 -15.93 14.66 -9.50
N LYS A 17 -15.23 13.87 -8.68
CA LYS A 17 -14.15 12.96 -9.10
C LYS A 17 -14.53 11.52 -8.75
N GLY A 18 -14.16 10.57 -9.61
CA GLY A 18 -14.30 9.15 -9.28
C GLY A 18 -13.37 8.76 -8.13
N ALA A 19 -13.89 7.98 -7.17
CA ALA A 19 -13.13 7.52 -6.01
C ALA A 19 -13.27 6.00 -5.74
N GLY A 20 -14.05 5.28 -6.56
CA GLY A 20 -14.36 3.86 -6.32
C GLY A 20 -13.14 2.95 -6.24
N GLU A 21 -12.09 3.26 -7.00
CA GLU A 21 -10.83 2.51 -6.99
C GLU A 21 -9.75 3.13 -6.09
N ALA A 22 -9.98 4.33 -5.53
CA ALA A 22 -8.94 5.05 -4.80
C ALA A 22 -8.41 4.26 -3.58
N GLY A 23 -9.31 3.60 -2.85
CA GLY A 23 -8.95 2.71 -1.76
C GLY A 23 -8.18 1.48 -2.23
N THR A 24 -8.68 0.81 -3.28
CA THR A 24 -8.05 -0.39 -3.87
C THR A 24 -6.67 -0.10 -4.43
N ALA A 25 -6.46 1.07 -5.04
CA ALA A 25 -5.17 1.48 -5.59
C ALA A 25 -4.17 1.87 -4.49
N GLY A 26 -4.62 2.62 -3.48
CA GLY A 26 -3.74 3.11 -2.41
C GLY A 26 -3.39 2.07 -1.36
N ALA A 27 -4.32 1.17 -1.01
CA ALA A 27 -4.15 0.24 0.10
C ALA A 27 -2.93 -0.71 -0.04
N PRO A 28 -2.68 -1.36 -1.20
CA PRO A 28 -1.54 -2.26 -1.34
C PRO A 28 -0.19 -1.56 -1.16
N ALA A 29 -0.07 -0.32 -1.67
CA ALA A 29 1.13 0.48 -1.51
C ALA A 29 1.34 0.90 -0.04
N ALA A 30 0.27 1.31 0.65
CA ALA A 30 0.34 1.64 2.08
C ALA A 30 0.75 0.42 2.93
N ILE A 31 0.21 -0.75 2.64
CA ILE A 31 0.57 -2.01 3.31
C ILE A 31 2.05 -2.36 3.06
N MET A 32 2.51 -2.30 1.80
CA MET A 32 3.92 -2.57 1.47
C MET A 32 4.88 -1.64 2.20
N ASN A 33 4.56 -0.34 2.24
CA ASN A 33 5.37 0.66 2.94
C ASN A 33 5.43 0.35 4.44
N ALA A 34 4.29 0.00 5.07
CA ALA A 34 4.26 -0.36 6.49
C ALA A 34 5.09 -1.62 6.79
N ILE A 35 5.03 -2.63 5.93
CA ILE A 35 5.86 -3.83 6.08
C ILE A 35 7.35 -3.47 5.95
N ASN A 36 7.72 -2.71 4.93
CA ASN A 36 9.12 -2.35 4.69
C ASN A 36 9.68 -1.40 5.76
N ASP A 37 8.86 -0.51 6.32
CA ASP A 37 9.23 0.31 7.48
C ASP A 37 9.57 -0.59 8.69
N ALA A 38 8.74 -1.58 8.99
CA ALA A 38 9.00 -2.54 10.06
C ALA A 38 10.24 -3.43 9.82
N LEU A 39 10.54 -3.75 8.56
CA LEU A 39 11.70 -4.56 8.17
C LEU A 39 13.01 -3.76 8.06
N SER A 40 12.92 -2.43 7.96
CA SER A 40 14.08 -1.56 7.73
C SER A 40 15.21 -1.74 8.76
N PRO A 41 14.95 -1.83 10.08
CA PRO A 41 15.99 -2.07 11.09
C PRO A 41 16.69 -3.43 10.95
N LEU A 42 16.09 -4.36 10.21
CA LEU A 42 16.60 -5.71 9.97
C LEU A 42 17.32 -5.84 8.62
N GLY A 43 17.39 -4.76 7.82
CA GLY A 43 18.00 -4.77 6.50
C GLY A 43 17.21 -5.57 5.44
N ALA A 44 15.93 -5.83 5.68
CA ALA A 44 15.07 -6.62 4.80
C ALA A 44 13.99 -5.75 4.13
N ASN A 45 13.46 -6.22 3.00
CA ASN A 45 12.30 -5.62 2.33
C ASN A 45 11.53 -6.66 1.50
N VAL A 46 10.29 -6.35 1.18
CA VAL A 46 9.43 -7.06 0.22
C VAL A 46 8.98 -6.11 -0.88
N SER A 47 8.95 -6.59 -2.12
CA SER A 47 8.54 -5.81 -3.30
C SER A 47 7.44 -6.49 -4.12
N THR A 48 6.97 -7.66 -3.70
CA THR A 48 6.09 -8.52 -4.50
C THR A 48 4.86 -8.93 -3.71
N GLN A 49 3.69 -8.69 -4.29
CA GLN A 49 2.41 -9.16 -3.78
C GLN A 49 2.14 -10.62 -4.20
N PRO A 50 1.32 -11.37 -3.46
CA PRO A 50 0.75 -11.02 -2.15
C PRO A 50 1.80 -11.05 -1.02
N PHE A 51 1.65 -10.19 -0.02
CA PHE A 51 2.55 -10.09 1.14
C PHE A 51 2.29 -11.23 2.16
N THR A 52 2.55 -12.46 1.75
CA THR A 52 2.31 -13.64 2.61
C THR A 52 3.37 -13.77 3.70
N PRO A 53 3.08 -14.47 4.80
CA PRO A 53 4.07 -14.75 5.85
C PRO A 53 5.36 -15.38 5.30
N GLU A 54 5.25 -16.27 4.31
CA GLU A 54 6.41 -16.93 3.68
C GLU A 54 7.33 -15.91 3.02
N ARG A 55 6.80 -14.95 2.24
CA ARG A 55 7.63 -13.92 1.59
C ARG A 55 8.33 -13.01 2.60
N VAL A 56 7.67 -12.70 3.72
CA VAL A 56 8.27 -11.92 4.81
C VAL A 56 9.38 -12.72 5.49
N LEU A 57 9.16 -14.01 5.78
CA LEU A 57 10.16 -14.89 6.37
C LEU A 57 11.34 -15.15 5.44
N GLN A 58 11.12 -15.25 4.12
CA GLN A 58 12.16 -15.32 3.11
C GLN A 58 13.03 -14.06 3.10
N ALA A 59 12.41 -12.87 3.08
CA ALA A 59 13.11 -11.59 3.16
C ALA A 59 13.97 -11.46 4.43
N LEU A 60 13.52 -12.07 5.53
CA LEU A 60 14.25 -12.15 6.81
C LEU A 60 15.29 -13.28 6.90
N GLY A 61 15.45 -14.07 5.83
CA GLY A 61 16.36 -15.22 5.80
C GLY A 61 16.00 -16.34 6.79
N LYS A 62 14.72 -16.47 7.16
CA LYS A 62 14.23 -17.48 8.11
C LYS A 62 13.81 -18.78 7.45
N VAL A 63 13.48 -18.73 6.16
CA VAL A 63 13.11 -19.88 5.33
C VAL A 63 13.74 -19.74 3.94
N LEU A 64 13.82 -20.84 3.19
CA LEU A 64 14.34 -20.86 1.83
C LEU A 64 13.37 -20.18 0.84
N ALA A 65 13.95 -19.60 -0.21
CA ALA A 65 13.21 -19.02 -1.33
C ALA A 65 12.44 -20.07 -2.13
#